data_AF-A0A643K418-F1
#
_entry.id   AF-A0A643K418-F1
#
_cell.length_a   1.000
_cell.length_b   1.000
_cell.length_c   1.000
_cell.angle_alpha   90.00
_cell.angle_beta   90.00
_cell.angle_gamma   90.00
#
_symmetry.space_group_name_H-M   'P 1'
#
loop_
_entity.id
_entity.type
_entity.pdbx_description
1 polymer ?
#
loop_
_entity_poly.entity_id
_entity_poly.type
_entity_poly.pdbx_seq_one_letter_code
_entity_poly.pdbx_strand_id
1 'polypeptide(L)'
;MADPAYLGAMETVLYGALILAAGLTLLVSYRVIRGPTVPDRVVALDTIATNVVAIAALYAIWTQQGYFIGVSLVLAIIGFISTITVAQYVTEGDIIE
;
A
#
# COMPACT_ATOMS: atom_id res chain seq x y z
N MET A 1 8.80 -31.97 2.51
CA MET A 1 7.97 -32.22 1.32
C MET A 1 6.68 -31.45 1.52
N ALA A 2 6.51 -30.31 0.87
CA ALA A 2 5.26 -29.55 1.01
C ALA A 2 4.13 -30.37 0.36
N ASP A 3 3.04 -30.60 1.09
CA ASP A 3 1.86 -31.24 0.55
C ASP A 3 1.36 -30.43 -0.66
N PRO A 4 1.05 -31.05 -1.83
CA PRO A 4 0.47 -30.36 -2.97
C PRO A 4 -0.78 -29.54 -2.62
N ALA A 5 -1.52 -29.91 -1.57
CA ALA A 5 -2.62 -29.12 -1.05
C ALA A 5 -2.19 -27.73 -0.52
N TYR A 6 -1.01 -27.61 0.11
CA TYR A 6 -0.50 -26.32 0.62
C TYR A 6 -0.11 -25.38 -0.51
N LEU A 7 0.42 -25.90 -1.61
CA LEU A 7 0.83 -25.08 -2.76
C LEU A 7 -0.40 -24.44 -3.43
N GLY A 8 -1.47 -25.22 -3.66
CA GLY A 8 -2.72 -24.69 -4.21
C GLY A 8 -3.44 -23.71 -3.27
N ALA A 9 -3.40 -23.97 -1.96
CA ALA A 9 -3.94 -23.05 -0.96
C ALA A 9 -3.18 -21.71 -0.95
N MET A 10 -1.84 -21.74 -1.02
CA MET A 10 -1.00 -20.54 -1.03
C MET A 10 -1.24 -19.69 -2.27
N GLU A 11 -1.34 -20.31 -3.45
CA GLU A 11 -1.66 -19.61 -4.70
C GLU A 11 -3.03 -18.92 -4.63
N THR A 12 -4.04 -19.61 -4.12
CA THR A 12 -5.40 -19.06 -3.94
C THR A 12 -5.39 -17.86 -2.99
N VAL A 13 -4.63 -17.94 -1.89
CA VAL A 13 -4.47 -16.84 -0.92
C VAL A 13 -3.77 -15.64 -1.56
N LEU A 14 -2.71 -15.86 -2.34
CA LEU A 14 -1.99 -14.77 -3.01
C LEU A 14 -2.86 -14.04 -4.03
N TYR A 15 -3.56 -14.77 -4.90
CA TYR A 15 -4.49 -14.17 -5.86
C TYR A 15 -5.65 -13.44 -5.15
N GLY A 16 -6.22 -14.05 -4.11
CA GLY A 16 -7.27 -13.42 -3.30
C GLY A 16 -6.81 -12.12 -2.65
N ALA A 17 -5.60 -12.11 -2.08
CA ALA A 17 -5.01 -10.93 -1.45
C ALA A 17 -4.73 -9.81 -2.47
N LEU A 18 -4.22 -10.14 -3.65
CA LEU A 18 -3.98 -9.16 -4.72
C LEU A 18 -5.29 -8.53 -5.22
N ILE A 19 -6.33 -9.33 -5.46
CA ILE A 19 -7.64 -8.84 -5.89
C ILE A 19 -8.25 -7.94 -4.81
N LEU A 20 -8.17 -8.35 -3.54
CA LEU A 20 -8.67 -7.57 -2.41
C LEU A 20 -7.92 -6.23 -2.30
N ALA A 21 -6.59 -6.24 -2.34
CA ALA A 21 -5.77 -5.03 -2.26
C ALA A 21 -6.06 -4.07 -3.43
N ALA A 22 -6.19 -4.59 -4.65
CA ALA A 22 -6.57 -3.80 -5.81
C ALA A 22 -7.98 -3.18 -5.67
N GLY A 23 -8.95 -3.97 -5.22
CA GLY A 23 -10.32 -3.51 -4.96
C GLY A 23 -10.37 -2.42 -3.88
N LEU A 24 -9.65 -2.62 -2.77
CA LEU A 24 -9.53 -1.61 -1.72
C LEU A 24 -8.89 -0.33 -2.24
N THR A 25 -7.84 -0.44 -3.05
CA THR A 25 -7.17 0.72 -3.65
C THR A 25 -8.12 1.55 -4.51
N LEU A 26 -8.98 0.91 -5.30
CA LEU A 26 -10.02 1.59 -6.09
C LEU A 26 -11.05 2.31 -5.19
N LEU A 27 -11.52 1.66 -4.13
CA LEU A 27 -12.47 2.25 -3.18
C LEU A 27 -11.87 3.45 -2.45
N VAL A 28 -10.61 3.37 -2.03
CA VAL A 28 -9.92 4.46 -1.35
C VAL A 28 -9.63 5.61 -2.33
N SER A 29 -9.32 5.30 -3.59
CA SER A 29 -9.14 6.31 -4.64
C SER A 29 -10.40 7.17 -4.83
N TYR A 30 -11.59 6.58 -4.67
CA TYR A 30 -12.84 7.35 -4.65
C TYR A 30 -12.89 8.33 -3.46
N ARG A 31 -12.43 7.93 -2.27
CA ARG A 31 -12.35 8.82 -1.10
C ARG A 31 -11.35 9.96 -1.27
N VAL A 32 -10.24 9.77 -1.97
CA VAL A 32 -9.31 10.87 -2.27
C VAL A 32 -10.02 12.00 -3.04
N ILE A 33 -10.90 11.65 -3.97
CA ILE A 33 -11.61 12.63 -4.82
C ILE A 33 -12.82 13.23 -4.10
N ARG A 34 -13.62 12.38 -3.43
CA ARG A 34 -14.91 12.75 -2.83
C ARG A 34 -14.86 12.96 -1.31
N GLY A 35 -13.67 12.95 -0.70
CA GLY A 35 -13.49 13.15 0.73
C GLY A 35 -14.02 14.51 1.20
N PRO A 36 -14.83 14.57 2.28
CA PRO A 36 -15.48 15.79 2.74
C PRO A 36 -14.51 16.80 3.37
N THR A 37 -13.39 16.34 3.92
CA THR A 37 -12.38 17.18 4.59
C THR A 37 -11.00 16.94 3.98
N VAL A 38 -10.11 17.94 4.06
CA VAL A 38 -8.71 17.81 3.60
C VAL A 38 -7.99 16.66 4.32
N PRO A 39 -8.10 16.50 5.65
CA PRO A 39 -7.50 15.37 6.35
C PRO A 39 -7.99 14.00 5.87
N ASP A 40 -9.28 13.84 5.53
CA ASP A 40 -9.81 12.56 5.01
C ASP A 40 -9.14 12.18 3.69
N ARG A 41 -8.87 13.16 2.82
CA ARG A 41 -8.17 12.94 1.54
C ARG A 41 -6.70 12.57 1.76
N VAL A 42 -6.04 13.19 2.73
CA VAL A 42 -4.65 12.87 3.09
C VAL A 42 -4.54 11.44 3.62
N VAL A 43 -5.42 11.04 4.53
CA VAL A 43 -5.44 9.66 5.06
C VAL A 43 -5.77 8.65 3.96
N ALA A 44 -6.67 8.99 3.04
CA ALA A 44 -6.96 8.14 1.88
C ALA A 44 -5.73 7.99 0.96
N LEU A 45 -4.95 9.05 0.73
CA LEU A 45 -3.70 8.98 -0.04
C LEU A 45 -2.64 8.09 0.64
N ASP A 46 -2.47 8.21 1.96
CA ASP A 46 -1.56 7.35 2.73
C ASP A 46 -1.97 5.87 2.67
N THR A 47 -3.28 5.61 2.73
CA THR A 47 -3.83 4.25 2.59
C THR A 47 -3.55 3.67 1.20
N ILE A 48 -3.60 4.48 0.13
CA ILE A 48 -3.21 4.05 -1.22
C ILE A 48 -1.73 3.68 -1.26
N ALA A 49 -0.85 4.52 -0.70
CA ALA A 49 0.58 4.25 -0.66
C ALA A 49 0.88 2.92 0.07
N THR A 50 0.23 2.69 1.21
CA THR A 50 0.34 1.45 1.98
C THR A 50 -0.16 0.23 1.19
N ASN A 51 -1.26 0.34 0.46
CA ASN A 51 -1.75 -0.74 -0.41
C ASN A 51 -0.78 -1.04 -1.55
N VAL A 52 -0.15 -0.03 -2.15
CA VAL A 52 0.86 -0.23 -3.21
C VAL A 52 2.07 -1.00 -2.66
N VAL A 53 2.51 -0.69 -1.44
CA VAL A 53 3.56 -1.45 -0.75
C VAL A 53 3.15 -2.91 -0.55
N ALA A 54 1.92 -3.14 -0.08
CA ALA A 54 1.40 -4.50 0.12
C ALA A 54 1.33 -5.29 -1.19
N ILE A 55 0.87 -4.67 -2.28
CA ILE A 55 0.83 -5.28 -3.61
C ILE A 55 2.26 -5.63 -4.08
N ALA A 56 3.22 -4.74 -3.92
CA ALA A 56 4.61 -5.01 -4.29
C ALA A 56 5.21 -6.18 -3.49
N ALA A 57 4.93 -6.27 -2.19
CA ALA A 57 5.37 -7.37 -1.34
C ALA A 57 4.71 -8.71 -1.72
N LEU A 58 3.38 -8.72 -1.95
CA LEU A 58 2.65 -9.91 -2.41
C LEU A 58 3.15 -10.38 -3.78
N TYR A 59 3.43 -9.43 -4.68
CA TYR A 59 3.99 -9.71 -6.00
C TYR A 59 5.37 -10.35 -5.91
N ALA A 60 6.21 -9.91 -4.96
CA ALA A 60 7.52 -10.51 -4.71
C ALA A 60 7.42 -11.98 -4.32
N ILE A 61 6.43 -12.33 -3.49
CA ILE A 61 6.17 -13.71 -3.06
C ILE A 61 5.68 -14.53 -4.25
N TRP A 62 4.80 -13.97 -5.07
CA TRP A 62 4.25 -14.66 -6.25
C TRP A 62 5.32 -14.94 -7.31
N THR A 63 6.18 -13.97 -7.62
CA THR A 63 7.24 -14.14 -8.62
C THR A 63 8.50 -14.84 -8.10
N GLN A 64 8.57 -15.10 -6.78
CA GLN A 64 9.75 -15.65 -6.11
C GLN A 64 11.03 -14.81 -6.33
N GLN A 65 10.87 -13.53 -6.67
CA GLN A 65 11.96 -12.60 -6.95
C GLN A 65 12.13 -11.63 -5.79
N GLY A 66 13.14 -11.86 -4.96
CA GLY A 66 13.42 -11.06 -3.77
C GLY A 66 13.69 -9.57 -4.03
N TYR A 67 13.99 -9.17 -5.27
CA TYR A 67 14.18 -7.77 -5.65
C TYR A 67 12.95 -6.89 -5.32
N PHE A 68 11.74 -7.44 -5.51
CA PHE A 68 10.49 -6.71 -5.23
C PHE A 68 10.26 -6.43 -3.75
N ILE A 69 10.84 -7.23 -2.83
CA ILE A 69 10.83 -6.92 -1.40
C ILE A 69 11.61 -5.63 -1.13
N GLY A 70 12.78 -5.46 -1.76
CA GLY A 70 13.55 -4.22 -1.67
C GLY A 70 12.76 -3.02 -2.19
N VAL A 71 12.08 -3.17 -3.33
CA VAL A 71 11.20 -2.13 -3.88
C VAL A 71 10.07 -1.79 -2.90
N SER A 72 9.40 -2.78 -2.32
CA SER A 72 8.33 -2.54 -1.33
C SER A 72 8.83 -1.81 -0.08
N LEU A 73 10.05 -2.10 0.37
CA LEU A 73 10.66 -1.44 1.52
C LEU A 73 10.96 0.04 1.22
N VAL A 74 11.53 0.32 0.05
CA VAL A 74 11.80 1.69 -0.38
C VAL A 74 10.50 2.48 -0.53
N LEU A 75 9.47 1.87 -1.14
CA LEU A 75 8.14 2.48 -1.25
C LEU A 75 7.52 2.75 0.13
N ALA A 76 7.70 1.85 1.10
CA ALA A 76 7.20 2.03 2.46
C ALA A 76 7.87 3.23 3.16
N ILE A 77 9.19 3.38 3.02
CA ILE A 77 9.94 4.50 3.59
C ILE A 77 9.50 5.82 2.95
N ILE A 78 9.42 5.87 1.62
CA ILE A 78 9.01 7.07 0.88
C ILE A 78 7.56 7.46 1.25
N GLY A 79 6.66 6.49 1.29
CA GLY A 79 5.26 6.70 1.67
C GLY A 79 5.14 7.28 3.08
N PHE A 80 5.84 6.67 4.04
CA PHE A 80 5.84 7.15 5.42
C PHE A 80 6.38 8.58 5.57
N ILE A 81 7.50 8.89 4.90
CA ILE A 81 8.07 10.25 4.90
C ILE A 81 7.07 11.24 4.29
N SER A 82 6.45 10.90 3.15
CA SER A 82 5.44 11.74 2.51
C SER A 82 4.27 12.05 3.47
N THR A 83 3.82 11.08 4.25
CA THR A 83 2.73 11.26 5.20
C THR A 83 3.12 12.18 6.36
N ILE A 84 4.34 12.06 6.89
CA ILE A 84 4.87 13.00 7.88
C ILE A 84 4.92 14.42 7.33
N THR A 85 5.47 14.61 6.12
CA THR A 85 5.57 15.92 5.48
C THR A 85 4.20 16.57 5.30
N VAL A 86 3.19 15.79 4.87
CA VAL A 86 1.82 16.32 4.72
C VAL A 86 1.20 16.64 6.09
N ALA A 87 1.42 15.81 7.11
CA ALA A 87 0.91 16.06 8.45
C ALA A 87 1.49 17.34 9.07
N GLN A 88 2.80 17.56 8.89
CA GLN A 88 3.48 18.77 9.33
C GLN A 88 2.93 20.00 8.60
N TYR A 89 2.85 19.94 7.27
CA TYR A 89 2.31 21.03 6.46
C TYR A 89 0.87 21.42 6.85
N VAL A 90 0.01 20.44 7.12
CA VAL A 90 -1.39 20.69 7.54
C VAL A 90 -1.47 21.32 8.94
N THR A 91 -0.50 21.05 9.81
CA THR A 91 -0.51 21.53 11.21
C THR A 91 0.18 22.89 11.37
N GLU A 92 1.35 23.06 10.77
CA GLU A 92 2.23 24.22 10.97
C GLU A 92 2.11 25.26 9.85
N GLY A 93 1.60 24.87 8.67
CA GLY A 93 1.50 25.73 7.49
C GLY A 93 2.82 25.91 6.72
N ASP A 94 3.93 25.41 7.26
CA ASP A 94 5.24 25.33 6.62
C ASP A 94 5.85 23.93 6.80
N ILE A 95 6.84 23.58 5.99
CA ILE A 95 7.45 22.25 5.97
C ILE A 95 8.84 22.25 6.64
N ILE A 96 9.55 23.37 6.59
CA ILE A 96 10.93 23.50 7.06
C ILE A 96 11.06 24.83 7.81
N GLU A 97 11.50 24.77 9.07
CA GLU A 97 11.94 25.93 9.86
C GLU A 97 13.44 26.23 9.63
#